data_AF-A0A2M7XCC7-F1
#
_entry.id   AF-A0A2M7XCC7-F1
#
_cell.length_a   1.000
_cell.length_b   1.000
_cell.length_c   1.000
_cell.angle_alpha   90.00
_cell.angle_beta   90.00
_cell.angle_gamma   90.00
#
_symmetry.space_group_name_H-M   'P 1'
#
loop_
_entity.id
_entity.type
_entity.pdbx_description
1 polymer ?
#
loop_
_entity_poly.entity_id
_entity_poly.type
_entity_poly.pdbx_seq_one_letter_code
_entity_poly.pdbx_strand_id
1 'polypeptide(L)'
;MEPTRPPMNWEAFKTQMPRRSIAVDGFVNAPPCYDLQSQHFNFDHHAGPPRPAMLSSAMQVRSWIHDGLLTLLMPTGDEEVHVWMNDCDPDVALCYYAFVHHFIVAPMVNPALNRLFGHVDTMDKRAGLVDLPRDMEIVRQAAWIFQPYWDFRMSGALDRKDPGEHMGVLESIAGRIDDFASARGKSVSIEDDYETLHRGAGWEMVREIGPHARMKLARRQVRAFASVRQTPSGRWYYTLCRYAPVTYWFPVPEIGRRLSEQEPEAAFGGGDTVMGNARGPGSTRGPEEMAQAIDQILILLKVSPP
;
A
#
# COMPACT_ATOMS: atom_id res chain seq x y z
N MET A 1 -5.03 -13.36 -8.85
CA MET A 1 -3.74 -12.65 -8.76
C MET A 1 -3.22 -12.36 -10.15
N GLU A 2 -3.00 -11.10 -10.49
CA GLU A 2 -2.43 -10.68 -11.79
C GLU A 2 -1.34 -9.60 -11.61
N PRO A 3 -0.21 -9.92 -10.96
CA PRO A 3 0.85 -8.95 -10.63
C PRO A 3 1.54 -8.29 -11.84
N THR A 4 1.43 -8.90 -13.02
CA THR A 4 1.96 -8.35 -14.27
C THR A 4 0.99 -7.38 -14.94
N ARG A 5 -0.29 -7.34 -14.53
CA ARG A 5 -1.29 -6.51 -15.18
C ARG A 5 -1.18 -5.06 -14.70
N PRO A 6 -1.04 -4.10 -15.63
CA PRO A 6 -1.09 -2.69 -15.26
C PRO A 6 -2.50 -2.31 -14.77
N PRO A 7 -2.63 -1.29 -13.91
CA PRO A 7 -3.92 -0.80 -13.47
C PRO A 7 -4.81 -0.41 -14.66
N MET A 8 -6.07 -0.83 -14.63
CA MET A 8 -7.05 -0.49 -15.68
C MET A 8 -8.03 0.59 -15.23
N ASN A 9 -8.70 1.25 -16.16
CA ASN A 9 -9.79 2.16 -15.80
C ASN A 9 -11.09 1.40 -15.50
N TRP A 10 -12.03 2.06 -14.83
CA TRP A 10 -13.30 1.47 -14.39
C TRP A 10 -14.16 0.91 -15.52
N GLU A 11 -14.26 1.63 -16.64
CA GLU A 11 -15.07 1.17 -17.78
C GLU A 11 -14.46 -0.07 -18.43
N ALA A 12 -13.14 -0.15 -18.53
CA ALA A 12 -12.44 -1.33 -19.01
C ALA A 12 -12.68 -2.53 -18.07
N PHE A 13 -12.67 -2.32 -16.75
CA PHE A 13 -12.94 -3.36 -15.77
C PHE A 13 -14.33 -3.97 -15.95
N LYS A 14 -15.38 -3.14 -15.97
CA LYS A 14 -16.76 -3.61 -16.19
C LYS A 14 -16.97 -4.32 -17.54
N THR A 15 -16.21 -3.93 -18.55
CA THR A 15 -16.35 -4.48 -19.90
C THR A 15 -15.59 -5.80 -20.07
N GLN A 16 -14.42 -5.92 -19.46
CA GLN A 16 -13.51 -7.04 -19.66
C GLN A 16 -13.66 -8.14 -18.60
N MET A 17 -14.12 -7.79 -17.39
CA MET A 17 -14.29 -8.75 -16.31
C MET A 17 -15.71 -9.33 -16.28
N PRO A 18 -15.86 -10.59 -15.86
CA PRO A 18 -17.18 -11.18 -15.69
C PRO A 18 -17.99 -10.47 -14.61
N ARG A 19 -19.32 -10.59 -14.68
CA ARG A 19 -20.24 -10.19 -13.61
C ARG A 19 -19.77 -10.78 -12.26
N ARG A 20 -20.03 -10.06 -11.15
CA ARG A 20 -19.57 -10.43 -9.79
C ARG A 20 -18.05 -10.31 -9.62
N SER A 21 -17.47 -9.30 -10.24
CA SER A 21 -16.04 -8.99 -10.12
C SER A 21 -15.77 -7.88 -9.12
N ILE A 22 -14.78 -8.11 -8.26
CA ILE A 22 -14.31 -7.17 -7.26
C ILE A 22 -12.84 -6.85 -7.55
N ALA A 23 -12.53 -5.59 -7.83
CA ALA A 23 -11.16 -5.10 -7.90
C ALA A 23 -10.72 -4.59 -6.52
N VAL A 24 -9.45 -4.85 -6.20
CA VAL A 24 -8.84 -4.46 -4.92
C VAL A 24 -7.52 -3.73 -5.17
N ASP A 25 -7.33 -2.66 -4.41
CA ASP A 25 -6.07 -1.97 -4.15
C ASP A 25 -5.22 -1.64 -5.39
N GLY A 26 -5.78 -0.76 -6.21
CA GLY A 26 -5.12 -0.24 -7.39
C GLY A 26 -5.04 -1.22 -8.55
N PHE A 27 -5.80 -2.33 -8.53
CA PHE A 27 -6.09 -3.11 -9.75
C PHE A 27 -6.87 -2.25 -10.76
N VAL A 28 -7.81 -1.44 -10.27
CA VAL A 28 -8.47 -0.38 -11.04
C VAL A 28 -7.97 0.98 -10.58
N ASN A 29 -7.54 1.82 -11.53
CA ASN A 29 -7.15 3.21 -11.30
C ASN A 29 -8.38 4.13 -11.26
N ALA A 30 -9.19 3.98 -10.21
CA ALA A 30 -10.36 4.80 -9.94
C ALA A 30 -10.60 4.86 -8.42
N PRO A 31 -11.25 5.92 -7.89
CA PRO A 31 -11.73 5.91 -6.52
C PRO A 31 -12.68 4.73 -6.26
N PRO A 32 -13.01 4.45 -4.98
CA PRO A 32 -14.04 3.48 -4.64
C PRO A 32 -15.32 3.72 -5.43
N CYS A 33 -15.79 2.69 -6.13
CA CYS A 33 -16.99 2.76 -6.94
C CYS A 33 -17.61 1.37 -7.14
N TYR A 34 -18.89 1.35 -7.51
CA TYR A 34 -19.61 0.10 -7.75
C TYR A 34 -20.70 0.30 -8.80
N ASP A 35 -21.12 -0.81 -9.40
CA ASP A 35 -22.27 -0.90 -10.30
C ASP A 35 -23.08 -2.14 -9.90
N LEU A 36 -24.28 -1.90 -9.35
CA LEU A 36 -25.17 -2.97 -8.89
C LEU A 36 -25.79 -3.77 -10.03
N GLN A 37 -25.96 -3.19 -11.22
CA GLN A 37 -26.56 -3.86 -12.36
C GLN A 37 -25.61 -4.89 -12.94
N SER A 38 -24.34 -4.51 -13.12
CA SER A 38 -23.28 -5.38 -13.60
C SER A 38 -22.55 -6.14 -12.48
N GLN A 39 -22.85 -5.85 -11.21
CA GLN A 39 -22.24 -6.43 -10.01
C GLN A 39 -20.71 -6.32 -10.02
N HIS A 40 -20.22 -5.12 -10.31
CA HIS A 40 -18.80 -4.80 -10.24
C HIS A 40 -18.53 -3.88 -9.06
N PHE A 41 -17.42 -4.12 -8.36
CA PHE A 41 -16.99 -3.32 -7.22
C PHE A 41 -15.50 -3.00 -7.35
N ASN A 42 -15.10 -1.81 -6.93
CA ASN A 42 -13.72 -1.41 -6.81
C ASN A 42 -13.48 -0.85 -5.40
N PHE A 43 -12.55 -1.47 -4.69
CA PHE A 43 -12.06 -0.99 -3.39
C PHE A 43 -10.62 -0.55 -3.57
N ASP A 44 -10.40 0.75 -3.50
CA ASP A 44 -9.08 1.36 -3.66
C ASP A 44 -8.99 2.63 -2.82
N HIS A 45 -7.80 2.97 -2.37
CA HIS A 45 -7.58 4.24 -1.67
C HIS A 45 -6.40 5.05 -2.25
N HIS A 46 -5.84 4.55 -3.36
CA HIS A 46 -4.73 5.16 -4.06
C HIS A 46 -5.17 6.26 -5.03
N ALA A 47 -6.40 6.16 -5.54
CA ALA A 47 -7.02 7.12 -6.45
C ALA A 47 -8.19 7.86 -5.80
N GLY A 48 -8.33 9.16 -6.09
CA GLY A 48 -9.46 9.99 -5.65
C GLY A 48 -9.12 10.97 -4.52
N PRO A 49 -10.05 11.22 -3.57
CA PRO A 49 -9.80 12.03 -2.37
C PRO A 49 -8.48 11.72 -1.63
N PRO A 50 -7.99 12.64 -0.79
CA PRO A 50 -6.79 12.43 0.01
C PRO A 50 -6.85 11.15 0.86
N ARG A 51 -5.76 10.37 0.91
CA ARG A 51 -5.69 9.10 1.67
C ARG A 51 -6.25 9.17 3.10
N PRO A 52 -6.02 10.24 3.90
CA PRO A 52 -6.58 10.33 5.25
C PRO A 52 -8.11 10.37 5.32
N ALA A 53 -8.79 10.74 4.24
CA ALA A 53 -10.24 10.79 4.15
C ALA A 53 -10.88 9.46 3.72
N MET A 54 -10.06 8.48 3.30
CA MET A 54 -10.52 7.16 2.88
C MET A 54 -10.24 6.09 3.92
N LEU A 55 -10.94 4.96 3.83
CA LEU A 55 -10.54 3.70 4.46
C LEU A 55 -9.47 3.00 3.61
N SER A 56 -8.59 2.19 4.20
CA SER A 56 -7.76 1.28 3.39
C SER A 56 -8.65 0.29 2.64
N SER A 57 -8.15 -0.34 1.58
CA SER A 57 -8.94 -1.27 0.76
C SER A 57 -9.45 -2.42 1.62
N ALA A 58 -8.66 -2.93 2.57
CA ALA A 58 -9.10 -3.96 3.52
C ALA A 58 -10.27 -3.52 4.39
N MET A 59 -10.23 -2.29 4.88
CA MET A 59 -11.33 -1.77 5.69
C MET A 59 -12.59 -1.48 4.87
N GLN A 60 -12.44 -1.04 3.62
CA GLN A 60 -13.58 -0.92 2.70
C GLN A 60 -14.22 -2.29 2.47
N VAL A 61 -13.43 -3.30 2.06
CA VAL A 61 -13.90 -4.68 1.85
C VAL A 61 -14.63 -5.21 3.08
N ARG A 62 -14.02 -5.04 4.26
CA ARG A 62 -14.60 -5.53 5.51
C ARG A 62 -15.94 -4.88 5.83
N SER A 63 -16.09 -3.57 5.64
CA SER A 63 -17.36 -2.87 5.84
C SER A 63 -18.42 -3.39 4.87
N TRP A 64 -18.08 -3.55 3.60
CA TRP A 64 -19.03 -4.03 2.60
C TRP A 64 -19.44 -5.49 2.81
N ILE A 65 -18.53 -6.34 3.27
CA ILE A 65 -18.86 -7.72 3.68
C ILE A 65 -19.84 -7.71 4.87
N HIS A 66 -19.61 -6.85 5.87
CA HIS A 66 -20.56 -6.66 6.98
C HIS A 66 -21.94 -6.22 6.49
N ASP A 67 -21.98 -5.32 5.51
CA ASP A 67 -23.21 -4.78 4.91
C ASP A 67 -23.89 -5.74 3.91
N GLY A 68 -23.37 -6.96 3.74
CA GLY A 68 -24.01 -8.01 2.93
C GLY A 68 -23.56 -8.08 1.47
N LEU A 69 -22.38 -7.54 1.12
CA LEU A 69 -21.81 -7.66 -0.23
C LEU A 69 -21.81 -9.09 -0.76
N LEU A 70 -21.37 -10.05 0.07
CA LEU A 70 -21.31 -11.45 -0.35
C LEU A 70 -22.69 -12.09 -0.41
N THR A 71 -23.67 -11.64 0.39
CA THR A 71 -25.07 -12.06 0.24
C THR A 71 -25.66 -11.57 -1.08
N LEU A 72 -25.29 -10.37 -1.54
CA LEU A 72 -25.69 -9.84 -2.85
C LEU A 72 -25.06 -10.62 -4.02
N LEU A 73 -23.78 -10.97 -3.90
CA LEU A 73 -23.02 -11.60 -4.97
C LEU A 73 -23.24 -13.11 -5.05
N MET A 74 -23.48 -13.76 -3.91
CA MET A 74 -23.71 -15.19 -3.76
C MET A 74 -25.04 -15.45 -3.02
N PRO A 75 -26.19 -15.11 -3.62
CA PRO A 75 -27.48 -15.26 -2.95
C PRO A 75 -27.85 -16.71 -2.63
N THR A 76 -27.36 -17.69 -3.41
CA THR A 76 -27.55 -19.12 -3.10
C THR A 76 -26.34 -19.75 -2.42
N GLY A 77 -25.18 -19.08 -2.49
CA GLY A 77 -23.92 -19.53 -1.87
C GLY A 77 -23.04 -20.40 -2.77
N ASP A 78 -23.56 -20.81 -3.93
CA ASP A 78 -22.84 -21.67 -4.89
C ASP A 78 -22.22 -20.86 -6.04
N GLU A 79 -22.37 -19.54 -6.01
CA GLU A 79 -21.95 -18.67 -7.10
C GLU A 79 -20.49 -18.24 -6.97
N GLU A 80 -19.78 -18.23 -8.10
CA GLU A 80 -18.42 -17.73 -8.14
C GLU A 80 -18.38 -16.19 -8.04
N VAL A 81 -17.48 -15.69 -7.19
CA VAL A 81 -17.11 -14.28 -7.08
C VAL A 81 -15.66 -14.14 -7.50
N HIS A 82 -15.39 -13.26 -8.45
CA HIS A 82 -14.05 -13.07 -8.99
C HIS A 82 -13.37 -11.89 -8.29
N VAL A 83 -12.29 -12.15 -7.55
CA VAL A 83 -11.53 -11.10 -6.87
C VAL A 83 -10.21 -10.86 -7.60
N TRP A 84 -9.99 -9.62 -8.01
CA TRP A 84 -8.88 -9.19 -8.84
C TRP A 84 -7.92 -8.31 -8.04
N MET A 85 -6.67 -8.76 -7.94
CA MET A 85 -5.60 -8.15 -7.15
C MET A 85 -4.29 -8.23 -7.95
N ASN A 86 -3.41 -7.23 -7.81
CA ASN A 86 -2.10 -7.17 -8.50
C ASN A 86 -0.89 -7.00 -7.56
N ASP A 87 -1.08 -7.04 -6.25
CA ASP A 87 -0.01 -7.00 -5.24
C ASP A 87 -0.36 -7.99 -4.11
N CYS A 88 0.54 -8.18 -3.14
CA CYS A 88 0.32 -9.03 -1.96
C CYS A 88 0.73 -8.35 -0.65
N ASP A 89 0.68 -7.01 -0.62
CA ASP A 89 1.00 -6.24 0.56
C ASP A 89 0.01 -6.47 1.73
N PRO A 90 0.28 -5.93 2.93
CA PRO A 90 -0.58 -6.15 4.10
C PRO A 90 -2.06 -5.75 3.91
N ASP A 91 -2.38 -4.73 3.11
CA ASP A 91 -3.76 -4.30 2.88
C ASP A 91 -4.46 -5.28 1.93
N VAL A 92 -3.78 -5.71 0.86
CA VAL A 92 -4.29 -6.76 -0.03
C VAL A 92 -4.45 -8.10 0.70
N ALA A 93 -3.52 -8.45 1.58
CA ALA A 93 -3.59 -9.68 2.36
C ALA A 93 -4.78 -9.70 3.32
N LEU A 94 -5.14 -8.56 3.91
CA LEU A 94 -6.36 -8.46 4.70
C LEU A 94 -7.64 -8.48 3.84
N CYS A 95 -7.63 -7.92 2.62
CA CYS A 95 -8.72 -8.10 1.67
C CYS A 95 -8.95 -9.57 1.36
N TYR A 96 -7.88 -10.29 0.99
CA TYR A 96 -7.92 -11.72 0.73
C TYR A 96 -8.46 -12.50 1.93
N TYR A 97 -7.92 -12.25 3.12
CA TYR A 97 -8.41 -12.89 4.36
C TYR A 97 -9.90 -12.62 4.58
N ALA A 98 -10.35 -11.38 4.38
CA ALA A 98 -11.75 -11.00 4.56
C ALA A 98 -12.71 -11.74 3.63
N PHE A 99 -12.32 -11.97 2.38
CA PHE A 99 -13.14 -12.75 1.44
C PHE A 99 -13.18 -14.23 1.81
N VAL A 100 -12.02 -14.84 2.11
CA VAL A 100 -11.94 -16.29 2.41
C VAL A 100 -12.59 -16.62 3.77
N HIS A 101 -12.41 -15.75 4.77
CA HIS A 101 -12.92 -15.94 6.14
C HIS A 101 -14.10 -15.03 6.44
N HIS A 102 -14.94 -14.76 5.43
CA HIS A 102 -16.01 -13.77 5.54
C HIS A 102 -16.99 -14.06 6.68
N PHE A 103 -17.23 -15.32 7.03
CA PHE A 103 -18.13 -15.70 8.12
C PHE A 103 -17.61 -15.28 9.51
N ILE A 104 -16.28 -15.17 9.68
CA ILE A 104 -15.65 -14.67 10.92
C ILE A 104 -15.53 -13.14 10.89
N VAL A 105 -15.27 -12.59 9.69
CA VAL A 105 -15.02 -11.16 9.51
C VAL A 105 -16.30 -10.33 9.52
N ALA A 106 -17.36 -10.81 8.86
CA ALA A 106 -18.63 -10.10 8.68
C ALA A 106 -19.30 -9.68 9.99
N PRO A 107 -19.37 -10.50 11.06
CA PRO A 107 -20.07 -10.10 12.28
C PRO A 107 -19.35 -8.98 13.06
N MET A 108 -18.08 -8.70 12.76
CA MET A 108 -17.24 -7.70 13.46
C MET A 108 -17.09 -7.91 14.99
N VAL A 109 -17.37 -9.11 15.48
CA VAL A 109 -17.34 -9.44 16.92
C VAL A 109 -15.97 -9.88 17.43
N ASN A 110 -15.02 -10.27 16.55
CA ASN A 110 -13.70 -10.71 16.98
C ASN A 110 -12.80 -9.50 17.30
N PRO A 111 -12.44 -9.26 18.58
CA PRO A 111 -11.67 -8.08 18.97
C PRO A 111 -10.21 -8.12 18.46
N ALA A 112 -9.63 -9.29 18.24
CA ALA A 112 -8.30 -9.40 17.63
C ALA A 112 -8.34 -8.88 16.20
N LEU A 113 -9.28 -9.38 15.38
CA LEU A 113 -9.48 -8.90 14.01
C LEU A 113 -9.81 -7.39 13.98
N ASN A 114 -10.64 -6.89 14.90
CA ASN A 114 -10.90 -5.45 15.02
C ASN A 114 -9.61 -4.63 15.18
N ARG A 115 -8.71 -5.08 16.06
CA ARG A 115 -7.43 -4.41 16.30
C ARG A 115 -6.51 -4.48 15.08
N LEU A 116 -6.41 -5.64 14.43
CA LEU A 116 -5.52 -5.82 13.27
C LEU A 116 -5.97 -4.96 12.08
N PHE A 117 -7.25 -5.02 11.72
CA PHE A 117 -7.81 -4.22 10.64
C PHE A 117 -7.66 -2.72 10.91
N GLY A 118 -7.94 -2.26 12.14
CA GLY A 118 -7.75 -0.85 12.51
C GLY A 118 -6.28 -0.41 12.50
N HIS A 119 -5.36 -1.31 12.86
CA HIS A 119 -3.92 -1.06 12.77
C HIS A 119 -3.46 -0.90 11.31
N VAL A 120 -3.82 -1.83 10.43
CA VAL A 120 -3.46 -1.75 9.00
C VAL A 120 -4.09 -0.52 8.34
N ASP A 121 -5.37 -0.24 8.61
CA ASP A 121 -6.06 0.96 8.13
C ASP A 121 -5.32 2.26 8.50
N THR A 122 -4.81 2.32 9.74
CA THR A 122 -4.02 3.47 10.21
C THR A 122 -2.67 3.57 9.51
N MET A 123 -1.98 2.44 9.37
CA MET A 123 -0.64 2.38 8.78
C MET A 123 -0.68 2.73 7.30
N ASP A 124 -1.61 2.14 6.55
CA ASP A 124 -1.61 2.16 5.10
C ASP A 124 -2.09 3.49 4.51
N LYS A 125 -3.09 4.15 5.13
CA LYS A 125 -3.47 5.54 4.76
C LYS A 125 -2.34 6.55 4.91
N ARG A 126 -1.40 6.25 5.79
CA ARG A 126 -0.25 7.10 6.11
C ARG A 126 1.05 6.55 5.52
N ALA A 127 0.97 5.52 4.68
CA ALA A 127 2.10 4.84 4.07
C ALA A 127 3.21 4.46 5.08
N GLY A 128 2.81 4.06 6.29
CA GLY A 128 3.71 3.67 7.38
C GLY A 128 4.32 4.82 8.19
N LEU A 129 4.05 6.08 7.84
CA LEU A 129 4.44 7.25 8.65
C LEU A 129 3.49 7.44 9.83
N VAL A 130 3.57 6.54 10.80
CA VAL A 130 2.81 6.65 12.05
C VAL A 130 3.78 6.54 13.22
N ASP A 131 3.69 7.50 14.13
CA ASP A 131 4.42 7.46 15.39
C ASP A 131 3.71 6.50 16.35
N LEU A 132 4.02 5.20 16.20
CA LEU A 132 3.59 4.16 17.15
C LEU A 132 4.81 3.65 17.94
N PRO A 133 4.67 3.40 19.25
CA PRO A 133 5.71 2.78 20.04
C PRO A 133 6.08 1.38 19.51
N ARG A 134 7.38 1.07 19.44
CA ARG A 134 7.87 -0.24 18.94
C ARG A 134 7.46 -1.42 19.82
N ASP A 135 7.29 -1.16 21.11
CA ASP A 135 6.91 -2.12 22.13
C ASP A 135 5.40 -2.33 22.22
N MET A 136 4.60 -1.54 21.48
CA MET A 136 3.16 -1.73 21.39
C MET A 136 2.85 -3.11 20.83
N GLU A 137 2.02 -3.86 21.56
CA GLU A 137 1.76 -5.27 21.29
C GLU A 137 1.29 -5.51 19.84
N ILE A 138 0.32 -4.73 19.36
CA ILE A 138 -0.23 -4.86 18.02
C ILE A 138 0.81 -4.60 16.93
N VAL A 139 1.79 -3.71 17.16
CA VAL A 139 2.87 -3.43 16.19
C VAL A 139 3.74 -4.66 16.04
N ARG A 140 4.11 -5.32 17.14
CA ARG A 140 4.93 -6.54 17.15
C ARG A 140 4.20 -7.76 16.62
N GLN A 141 2.88 -7.84 16.85
CA GLN A 141 2.02 -8.90 16.31
C GLN A 141 1.83 -8.70 14.80
N ALA A 142 1.54 -7.49 14.34
CA ALA A 142 1.42 -7.18 12.92
C ALA A 142 2.74 -7.44 12.17
N ALA A 143 3.88 -7.06 12.74
CA ALA A 143 5.19 -7.40 12.19
C ALA A 143 5.35 -8.93 12.00
N TRP A 144 4.92 -9.72 12.98
CA TRP A 144 4.93 -11.18 12.85
C TRP A 144 3.95 -11.66 11.77
N ILE A 145 2.71 -11.17 11.74
CA ILE A 145 1.68 -11.58 10.77
C ILE A 145 2.17 -11.32 9.34
N PHE A 146 2.73 -10.14 9.08
CA PHE A 146 3.11 -9.69 7.74
C PHE A 146 4.56 -9.99 7.36
N GLN A 147 5.34 -10.64 8.23
CA GLN A 147 6.72 -11.06 7.91
C GLN A 147 6.85 -11.80 6.57
N PRO A 148 5.92 -12.69 6.14
CA PRO A 148 6.04 -13.33 4.83
C PRO A 148 6.11 -12.34 3.67
N TYR A 149 5.34 -11.25 3.72
CA TYR A 149 5.41 -10.19 2.71
C TYR A 149 6.74 -9.45 2.78
N TRP A 150 7.24 -9.16 3.98
CA TRP A 150 8.52 -8.45 4.15
C TRP A 150 9.69 -9.28 3.64
N ASP A 151 9.75 -10.57 3.96
CA ASP A 151 10.77 -11.48 3.46
C ASP A 151 10.70 -11.58 1.91
N PHE A 152 9.49 -11.67 1.37
CA PHE A 152 9.23 -11.69 -0.08
C PHE A 152 9.69 -10.39 -0.78
N ARG A 153 9.41 -9.24 -0.18
CA ARG A 153 9.84 -7.93 -0.70
C ARG A 153 11.35 -7.75 -0.62
N MET A 154 11.96 -8.08 0.52
CA MET A 154 13.38 -7.85 0.77
C MET A 154 14.30 -8.81 0.00
N SER A 155 13.82 -10.01 -0.33
CA SER A 155 14.52 -10.94 -1.22
C SER A 155 14.48 -10.54 -2.70
N GLY A 156 13.76 -9.47 -3.05
CA GLY A 156 13.52 -9.05 -4.45
C GLY A 156 12.52 -9.93 -5.19
N ALA A 157 11.87 -10.87 -4.51
CA ALA A 157 10.91 -11.78 -5.12
C ALA A 157 9.63 -11.08 -5.59
N LEU A 158 9.23 -10.01 -4.90
CA LEU A 158 8.14 -9.12 -5.33
C LEU A 158 8.33 -8.60 -6.76
N ASP A 159 9.57 -8.28 -7.16
CA ASP A 159 9.88 -7.74 -8.49
C ASP A 159 9.73 -8.76 -9.62
N ARG A 160 9.72 -10.07 -9.30
CA ARG A 160 9.52 -11.13 -10.31
C ARG A 160 8.09 -11.19 -10.82
N LYS A 161 7.13 -10.65 -10.06
CA LYS A 161 5.70 -10.64 -10.41
C LYS A 161 5.16 -12.04 -10.74
N ASP A 162 5.61 -13.06 -10.02
CA ASP A 162 5.09 -14.41 -10.16
C ASP A 162 3.74 -14.53 -9.41
N PRO A 163 2.62 -14.88 -10.10
CA PRO A 163 1.31 -14.96 -9.47
C PRO A 163 1.21 -16.03 -8.37
N GLY A 164 1.93 -17.15 -8.52
CA GLY A 164 1.92 -18.26 -7.57
C GLY A 164 2.63 -17.89 -6.27
N GLU A 165 3.79 -17.23 -6.37
CA GLU A 165 4.52 -16.73 -5.21
C GLU A 165 3.72 -15.66 -4.46
N HIS A 166 3.03 -14.75 -5.17
CA HIS A 166 2.14 -13.77 -4.54
C HIS A 166 1.01 -14.46 -3.78
N MET A 167 0.36 -15.46 -4.38
CA MET A 167 -0.70 -16.22 -3.71
C MET A 167 -0.16 -16.94 -2.47
N GLY A 168 1.02 -17.56 -2.56
CA GLY A 168 1.65 -18.23 -1.42
C GLY A 168 1.94 -17.27 -0.24
N VAL A 169 2.28 -16.01 -0.53
CA VAL A 169 2.40 -14.97 0.51
C VAL A 169 1.05 -14.68 1.16
N LEU A 170 -0.01 -14.50 0.37
CA LEU A 170 -1.36 -14.23 0.88
C LEU A 170 -1.86 -15.38 1.78
N GLU A 171 -1.70 -16.62 1.35
CA GLU A 171 -2.09 -17.82 2.11
C GLU A 171 -1.29 -17.96 3.41
N SER A 172 0.02 -17.70 3.36
CA SER A 172 0.89 -17.71 4.53
C SER A 172 0.49 -16.65 5.57
N ILE A 173 0.14 -15.44 5.11
CA ILE A 173 -0.35 -14.36 5.98
C ILE A 173 -1.73 -14.74 6.54
N ALA A 174 -2.64 -15.29 5.73
CA ALA A 174 -3.96 -15.72 6.18
C ALA A 174 -3.88 -16.72 7.34
N GLY A 175 -3.01 -17.73 7.24
CA GLY A 175 -2.78 -18.67 8.35
C GLY A 175 -2.25 -17.99 9.63
N ARG A 176 -1.40 -16.97 9.51
CA ARG A 176 -0.94 -16.18 10.68
C ARG A 176 -2.05 -15.31 11.27
N ILE A 177 -2.97 -14.82 10.43
CA ILE A 177 -4.15 -14.09 10.90
C ILE A 177 -5.07 -15.03 11.69
N ASP A 178 -5.27 -16.28 11.26
CA ASP A 178 -6.06 -17.26 12.01
C ASP A 178 -5.47 -17.57 13.38
N ASP A 179 -4.16 -17.77 13.44
CA ASP A 179 -3.45 -17.94 14.71
C ASP A 179 -3.60 -16.72 15.60
N PHE A 180 -3.44 -15.52 15.06
CA PHE A 180 -3.65 -14.28 15.81
C PHE A 180 -5.10 -14.14 16.31
N ALA A 181 -6.09 -14.40 15.46
CA ALA A 181 -7.52 -14.34 15.78
C ALA A 181 -7.93 -15.37 16.85
N SER A 182 -7.17 -16.46 16.95
CA SER A 182 -7.36 -17.55 17.91
C SER A 182 -6.44 -17.47 19.15
N ALA A 183 -5.80 -16.33 19.39
CA ALA A 183 -4.86 -16.11 20.50
C ALA A 183 -3.63 -17.05 20.51
N ARG A 184 -3.25 -17.60 19.35
CA ARG A 184 -1.99 -18.34 19.10
C ARG A 184 -0.94 -17.52 18.34
N GLY A 185 -1.25 -16.26 18.06
CA GLY A 185 -0.35 -15.35 17.37
C GLY A 185 0.95 -15.13 18.13
N LYS A 186 2.01 -14.76 17.41
CA LYS A 186 3.33 -14.47 17.97
C LYS A 186 3.62 -12.97 17.89
N SER A 187 4.79 -12.59 18.39
CA SER A 187 5.30 -11.23 18.32
C SER A 187 6.79 -11.26 18.02
N VAL A 188 7.25 -10.38 17.15
CA VAL A 188 8.67 -10.23 16.80
C VAL A 188 9.22 -8.88 17.26
N SER A 189 10.52 -8.71 17.22
CA SER A 189 11.15 -7.39 17.37
C SER A 189 10.90 -6.54 16.14
N ILE A 190 10.81 -5.23 16.33
CA ILE A 190 10.61 -4.29 15.22
C ILE A 190 11.96 -3.86 14.65
N GLU A 191 12.15 -4.19 13.38
CA GLU A 191 13.24 -3.70 12.54
C GLU A 191 12.78 -2.46 11.77
N ASP A 192 13.27 -1.29 12.18
CA ASP A 192 12.89 0.00 11.61
C ASP A 192 14.12 0.88 11.29
N ASP A 193 15.25 0.24 11.07
CA ASP A 193 16.46 0.94 10.68
C ASP A 193 16.37 1.42 9.23
N TYR A 194 17.11 2.50 8.98
CA TYR A 194 17.27 3.12 7.67
C TYR A 194 18.56 3.90 7.64
N GLU A 195 19.06 4.15 6.44
CA GLU A 195 20.23 4.97 6.16
C GLU A 195 19.77 6.30 5.56
N THR A 196 20.23 7.44 6.08
CA THR A 196 20.00 8.74 5.45
C THR A 196 21.05 8.94 4.36
N LEU A 197 20.61 9.12 3.11
CA LEU A 197 21.49 9.35 1.95
C LEU A 197 21.63 10.83 1.60
N HIS A 198 20.59 11.62 1.85
CA HIS A 198 20.59 13.06 1.58
C HIS A 198 19.66 13.80 2.56
N ARG A 199 19.99 15.05 2.85
CA ARG A 199 19.15 15.96 3.64
C ARG A 199 18.97 17.27 2.88
N GLY A 200 17.75 17.49 2.39
CA GLY A 200 17.37 18.74 1.73
C GLY A 200 16.64 19.67 2.68
N ALA A 201 16.10 20.76 2.15
CA ALA A 201 15.32 21.72 2.91
C ALA A 201 13.97 21.10 3.35
N GLY A 202 13.93 20.57 4.57
CA GLY A 202 12.72 20.01 5.20
C GLY A 202 12.31 18.62 4.68
N TRP A 203 13.18 17.93 3.93
CA TRP A 203 12.96 16.56 3.47
C TRP A 203 14.24 15.72 3.58
N GLU A 204 14.12 14.40 3.73
CA GLU A 204 15.27 13.47 3.76
C GLU A 204 15.16 12.42 2.64
N MET A 205 16.26 12.10 1.97
CA MET A 205 16.35 10.87 1.19
C MET A 205 16.88 9.75 2.07
N VAL A 206 16.24 8.58 2.03
CA VAL A 206 16.61 7.44 2.85
C VAL A 206 16.63 6.14 2.05
N ARG A 207 17.46 5.19 2.50
CA ARG A 207 17.34 3.78 2.15
C ARG A 207 16.70 3.05 3.33
N GLU A 208 15.52 2.49 3.11
CA GLU A 208 14.84 1.65 4.12
C GLU A 208 15.64 0.34 4.29
N ILE A 209 16.01 -0.02 5.53
CA ILE A 209 16.70 -1.28 5.84
C ILE A 209 15.69 -2.27 6.41
N GLY A 210 14.90 -1.84 7.40
CA GLY A 210 13.84 -2.62 8.01
C GLY A 210 12.45 -2.27 7.47
N PRO A 211 11.48 -3.21 7.52
CA PRO A 211 10.12 -3.01 7.02
C PRO A 211 9.35 -1.89 7.73
N HIS A 212 9.78 -1.50 8.93
CA HIS A 212 9.14 -0.46 9.73
C HIS A 212 9.91 0.87 9.73
N ALA A 213 10.88 1.06 8.84
CA ALA A 213 11.73 2.25 8.76
C ALA A 213 10.96 3.59 8.85
N ARG A 214 9.78 3.64 8.25
CA ARG A 214 8.91 4.82 8.21
C ARG A 214 8.33 5.20 9.58
N MET A 215 8.18 4.26 10.50
CA MET A 215 7.81 4.56 11.89
C MET A 215 8.95 5.28 12.63
N LYS A 216 10.21 4.92 12.36
CA LYS A 216 11.37 5.62 12.91
C LYS A 216 11.50 7.04 12.33
N LEU A 217 11.19 7.22 11.05
CA LEU A 217 11.10 8.54 10.42
C LEU A 217 10.03 9.41 11.09
N ALA A 218 8.83 8.87 11.31
CA ALA A 218 7.74 9.58 11.98
C ALA A 218 8.13 10.02 13.40
N ARG A 219 8.77 9.14 14.18
CA ARG A 219 9.30 9.45 15.54
C ARG A 219 10.38 10.51 15.54
N ARG A 220 11.19 10.57 14.49
CA ARG A 220 12.16 11.66 14.25
C ARG A 220 11.51 12.94 13.70
N GLN A 221 10.18 12.96 13.58
CA GLN A 221 9.41 14.07 13.03
C GLN A 221 9.82 14.47 11.61
N VAL A 222 10.32 13.51 10.82
CA VAL A 222 10.60 13.74 9.40
C VAL A 222 9.26 13.94 8.67
N ARG A 223 9.06 15.13 8.11
CA ARG A 223 7.77 15.53 7.52
C ARG A 223 7.65 15.24 6.03
N ALA A 224 8.76 15.02 5.34
CA ALA A 224 8.77 14.53 3.98
C ALA A 224 10.03 13.70 3.74
N PHE A 225 9.92 12.67 2.92
CA PHE A 225 11.06 11.86 2.56
C PHE A 225 10.95 11.30 1.15
N ALA A 226 12.09 10.92 0.59
CA ALA A 226 12.18 10.03 -0.56
C ALA A 226 12.85 8.74 -0.11
N SER A 227 12.16 7.60 -0.21
CA SER A 227 12.78 6.29 -0.01
C SER A 227 13.30 5.75 -1.32
N VAL A 228 14.49 5.15 -1.30
CA VAL A 228 15.13 4.59 -2.49
C VAL A 228 15.55 3.14 -2.29
N ARG A 229 15.35 2.33 -3.34
CA ARG A 229 15.93 0.98 -3.48
C ARG A 229 16.41 0.75 -4.91
N GLN A 230 17.48 -0.03 -5.06
CA GLN A 230 17.95 -0.45 -6.38
C GLN A 230 17.26 -1.75 -6.79
N THR A 231 16.91 -1.87 -8.07
CA THR A 231 16.37 -3.11 -8.66
C THR A 231 17.50 -4.04 -9.08
N PRO A 232 17.22 -5.35 -9.31
CA PRO A 232 18.19 -6.27 -9.90
C PRO A 232 18.69 -5.84 -11.29
N SER A 233 17.91 -5.03 -12.03
CA SER A 233 18.30 -4.47 -13.33
C SER A 233 19.23 -3.25 -13.23
N GLY A 234 19.56 -2.80 -12.02
CA GLY A 234 20.41 -1.63 -11.76
C GLY A 234 19.66 -0.29 -11.78
N ARG A 235 18.35 -0.29 -12.08
CA ARG A 235 17.47 0.89 -11.97
C ARG A 235 17.13 1.20 -10.51
N TRP A 236 16.57 2.38 -10.28
CA TRP A 236 16.24 2.90 -8.97
C TRP A 236 14.75 3.13 -8.81
N TYR A 237 14.18 2.54 -7.77
CA TYR A 237 12.83 2.85 -7.32
C TYR A 237 12.85 3.91 -6.24
N TYR A 238 12.04 4.94 -6.43
CA TYR A 238 11.84 6.05 -5.53
C TYR A 238 10.38 6.08 -5.07
N THR A 239 10.20 6.29 -3.76
CA THR A 239 8.89 6.61 -3.16
C THR A 239 9.01 7.96 -2.47
N LEU A 240 8.39 8.98 -3.05
CA LEU A 240 8.18 10.29 -2.45
C LEU A 240 7.00 10.22 -1.49
N CYS A 241 7.17 10.75 -0.30
CA CYS A 241 6.11 10.79 0.69
C CYS A 241 6.14 12.07 1.51
N ARG A 242 4.95 12.60 1.80
CA ARG A 242 4.75 13.71 2.74
C ARG A 242 3.92 13.26 3.93
N TYR A 243 4.43 13.50 5.12
CA TYR A 243 3.69 13.43 6.37
C TYR A 243 2.92 14.74 6.63
N ALA A 244 1.77 14.65 7.29
CA ALA A 244 1.01 15.78 7.80
C ALA A 244 0.68 16.87 6.73
N PRO A 245 -0.12 16.54 5.70
CA PRO A 245 -0.40 17.41 4.55
C PRO A 245 -1.04 18.76 4.93
N VAL A 246 -1.61 18.87 6.13
CA VAL A 246 -2.22 20.09 6.67
C VAL A 246 -1.16 21.08 7.20
N THR A 247 -0.04 20.58 7.70
CA THR A 247 0.95 21.39 8.46
C THR A 247 2.30 21.55 7.76
N TYR A 248 2.49 20.84 6.64
CA TYR A 248 3.76 20.83 5.91
C TYR A 248 3.50 20.86 4.41
N TRP A 249 4.23 21.72 3.69
CA TRP A 249 4.13 21.81 2.24
C TRP A 249 5.31 21.10 1.58
N PHE A 250 5.03 19.95 0.96
CA PHE A 250 5.97 19.22 0.10
C PHE A 250 5.15 18.72 -1.09
N PRO A 251 5.30 19.33 -2.29
CA PRO A 251 4.34 19.19 -3.38
C PRO A 251 4.58 17.91 -4.18
N VAL A 252 4.29 16.75 -3.56
CA VAL A 252 4.52 15.42 -4.12
C VAL A 252 4.04 15.29 -5.59
N PRO A 253 2.80 15.70 -5.96
CA PRO A 253 2.35 15.59 -7.34
C PRO A 253 3.16 16.41 -8.34
N GLU A 254 3.54 17.63 -7.96
CA GLU A 254 4.28 18.53 -8.86
C GLU A 254 5.74 18.08 -9.01
N ILE A 255 6.34 17.54 -7.93
CA ILE A 255 7.66 16.93 -7.99
C ILE A 255 7.64 15.76 -8.97
N GLY A 256 6.73 14.80 -8.78
CA GLY A 256 6.68 13.64 -9.68
C GLY A 256 6.28 13.99 -11.11
N ARG A 257 5.40 14.99 -11.33
CA ARG A 257 5.10 15.50 -12.67
C ARG A 257 6.35 16.00 -13.38
N ARG A 258 7.16 16.83 -12.72
CA ARG A 258 8.41 17.35 -13.29
C ARG A 258 9.48 16.28 -13.46
N LEU A 259 9.58 15.33 -12.53
CA LEU A 259 10.47 14.18 -12.70
C LEU A 259 10.05 13.34 -13.92
N SER A 260 8.76 13.10 -14.11
CA SER A 260 8.22 12.41 -15.30
C SER A 260 8.42 13.21 -16.60
N GLU A 261 8.44 14.55 -16.57
CA GLU A 261 8.79 15.35 -17.76
C GLU A 261 10.27 15.16 -18.16
N GLN A 262 11.14 14.98 -17.16
CA GLN A 262 12.57 14.81 -17.39
C GLN A 262 12.97 13.35 -17.67
N GLU A 263 12.18 12.39 -17.20
CA GLU A 263 12.40 10.96 -17.36
C GLU A 263 11.04 10.22 -17.51
N PRO A 264 10.38 10.34 -18.68
CA PRO A 264 9.04 9.78 -18.89
C PRO A 264 8.96 8.27 -18.66
N GLU A 265 10.04 7.55 -18.98
CA GLU A 265 10.14 6.11 -18.81
C GLU A 265 10.16 5.68 -17.34
N ALA A 266 10.56 6.54 -16.40
CA ALA A 266 10.56 6.19 -14.98
C ALA A 266 9.13 6.01 -14.43
N ALA A 267 8.13 6.59 -15.10
CA ALA A 267 6.71 6.43 -14.79
C ALA A 267 6.37 6.72 -13.31
N PHE A 268 6.67 7.93 -12.84
CA PHE A 268 6.21 8.36 -11.52
C PHE A 268 4.69 8.50 -11.51
N GLY A 269 4.04 7.84 -10.56
CA GLY A 269 2.59 7.85 -10.35
C GLY A 269 2.22 7.62 -8.90
N GLY A 270 0.97 7.94 -8.55
CA GLY A 270 0.47 7.88 -7.19
C GLY A 270 -0.47 9.03 -6.88
N GLY A 271 -0.60 9.34 -5.60
CA GLY A 271 -1.52 10.35 -5.08
C GLY A 271 -0.84 11.63 -4.59
N ASP A 272 -1.60 12.41 -3.81
CA ASP A 272 -1.20 13.70 -3.25
C ASP A 272 -0.16 13.62 -2.12
N THR A 273 -0.11 12.47 -1.45
CA THR A 273 0.67 12.23 -0.24
C THR A 273 1.84 11.28 -0.49
N VAL A 274 1.67 10.34 -1.42
CA VAL A 274 2.63 9.28 -1.75
C VAL A 274 2.68 9.13 -3.25
N MET A 275 3.87 9.14 -3.82
CA MET A 275 4.10 8.94 -5.24
C MET A 275 5.39 8.17 -5.44
N GLY A 276 5.48 7.40 -6.51
CA GLY A 276 6.71 6.69 -6.83
C GLY A 276 6.62 6.01 -8.18
N ASN A 277 7.59 5.16 -8.45
CA ASN A 277 7.72 4.41 -9.70
C ASN A 277 7.61 2.90 -9.48
N ALA A 278 6.97 2.47 -8.38
CA ALA A 278 6.87 1.06 -7.99
C ALA A 278 6.20 0.17 -9.05
N ARG A 279 5.33 0.74 -9.88
CA ARG A 279 4.61 0.03 -10.96
C ARG A 279 5.25 0.24 -12.35
N GLY A 280 6.34 1.00 -12.42
CA GLY A 280 7.11 1.28 -13.63
C GLY A 280 8.46 0.56 -13.69
N PRO A 281 9.28 0.83 -14.72
CA PRO A 281 10.61 0.24 -14.86
C PRO A 281 11.65 0.86 -13.92
N GLY A 282 11.34 1.97 -13.24
CA GLY A 282 12.25 2.66 -12.34
C GLY A 282 13.06 3.74 -13.05
N SER A 283 13.78 4.55 -12.27
CA SER A 283 14.64 5.63 -12.76
C SER A 283 16.05 5.11 -13.05
N THR A 284 16.71 5.71 -14.02
CA THR A 284 18.14 5.55 -14.34
C THR A 284 19.03 6.40 -13.44
N ARG A 285 18.47 7.43 -12.79
CA ARG A 285 19.21 8.35 -11.92
C ARG A 285 19.55 7.73 -10.58
N GLY A 286 20.80 7.86 -10.20
CA GLY A 286 21.27 7.48 -8.87
C GLY A 286 20.70 8.38 -7.76
N PRO A 287 20.83 7.98 -6.48
CA PRO A 287 20.29 8.74 -5.34
C PRO A 287 20.73 10.20 -5.30
N GLU A 288 22.00 10.47 -5.62
CA GLU A 288 22.56 11.83 -5.63
C GLU A 288 21.92 12.71 -6.72
N GLU A 289 21.87 12.22 -7.96
CA GLU A 289 21.25 12.94 -9.08
C GLU A 289 19.74 13.18 -8.85
N MET A 290 19.05 12.18 -8.29
CA MET A 290 17.64 12.31 -7.95
C MET A 290 17.42 13.36 -6.84
N ALA A 291 18.27 13.36 -5.81
CA ALA A 291 18.19 14.36 -4.74
C ALA A 291 18.39 15.78 -5.29
N GLN A 292 19.40 15.97 -6.14
CA GLN A 292 19.65 17.25 -6.81
C GLN A 292 18.45 17.69 -7.67
N ALA A 293 17.83 16.76 -8.40
CA ALA A 293 16.64 17.07 -9.21
C ALA A 293 15.45 17.51 -8.33
N ILE A 294 15.21 16.83 -7.20
CA ILE A 294 14.15 17.20 -6.24
C ILE A 294 14.42 18.59 -5.66
N ASP A 295 15.65 18.87 -5.23
CA ASP A 295 16.02 20.17 -4.68
C ASP A 295 15.83 21.30 -5.70
N GLN A 296 16.26 21.10 -6.94
CA GLN A 296 16.05 22.09 -8.01
C GLN A 296 14.56 22.35 -8.24
N ILE A 297 13.72 21.31 -8.23
CA ILE A 297 12.27 21.46 -8.34
C ILE A 297 11.71 22.28 -7.17
N LEU A 298 12.11 21.98 -5.93
CA LEU A 298 11.64 22.69 -4.75
C LEU A 298 12.03 24.18 -4.77
N ILE A 299 13.26 24.49 -5.22
CA ILE A 299 13.73 25.87 -5.40
C ILE A 299 12.85 26.61 -6.43
N LEU A 300 12.57 25.98 -7.59
CA LEU A 300 11.73 26.57 -8.63
C LEU A 300 10.29 26.80 -8.15
N LEU A 301 9.77 25.92 -7.30
CA LEU A 301 8.44 26.05 -6.70
C LEU A 301 8.40 27.06 -5.55
N LYS A 302 9.54 27.68 -5.21
CA LYS A 302 9.68 28.62 -4.08
C LYS A 302 9.17 28.01 -2.76
N VAL A 303 9.34 26.70 -2.59
CA VAL A 303 8.97 26.03 -1.35
C VAL A 303 9.97 26.50 -0.28
N SER A 304 9.51 27.40 0.58
CA SER A 304 10.29 27.81 1.75
C SER A 304 10.06 26.80 2.87
N PRO A 305 11.09 26.37 3.60
CA PRO A 305 10.89 25.57 4.80
C PRO A 305 10.03 26.40 5.79
N PRO A 306 9.05 25.78 6.46
CA PRO A 306 8.29 26.44 7.53
C PRO A 306 9.18 26.75 8.74
#